data_AF-A0A380FGD4-F1
#
_entry.id   AF-A0A380FGD4-F1
#
_cell.length_a   1.000
_cell.length_b   1.000
_cell.length_c   1.000
_cell.angle_alpha   90.00
_cell.angle_beta   90.00
_cell.angle_gamma   90.00
#
_symmetry.space_group_name_H-M   'P 1'
#
loop_
_entity.id
_entity.type
_entity.pdbx_description
1 polymer ?
#
loop_
_entity_poly.entity_id
_entity_poly.type
_entity_poly.pdbx_seq_one_letter_code
_entity_poly.pdbx_strand_id
1 'polypeptide(L)' 'MVDRGHRELPIRADFVGKNIPTAREEAVSVYLDEIDSRNAVVIE' A
#
# COMPACT_ATOMS: atom_id res chain seq x y z
N MET A 1 5.75 0.00 4.31
CA MET A 1 5.87 0.36 2.88
C MET A 1 5.22 -0.73 2.05
N VAL A 2 4.12 -0.40 1.36
CA VAL A 2 3.27 -1.35 0.63
C VAL A 2 3.31 -1.00 -0.85
N ASP A 3 3.53 -2.00 -1.70
CA ASP A 3 3.45 -1.89 -3.15
C ASP A 3 2.19 -2.62 -3.63
N ARG A 4 1.33 -1.89 -4.35
CA ARG A 4 0.02 -2.36 -4.82
C ARG A 4 0.01 -2.80 -6.29
N GLY A 5 1.14 -2.71 -6.99
CA GLY A 5 1.17 -2.88 -8.45
C GLY A 5 0.40 -1.78 -9.20
N HIS A 6 0.34 -1.85 -10.54
CA HIS A 6 -0.27 -0.85 -11.46
C HIS A 6 0.55 0.41 -11.75
N ARG A 7 1.86 0.27 -12.01
CA ARG A 7 2.71 1.40 -12.42
C ARG A 7 2.62 1.68 -13.91
N GLU A 8 2.25 2.91 -14.28
CA GLU A 8 2.19 3.40 -15.68
C GLU A 8 3.50 4.07 -16.14
N LEU A 9 4.50 4.17 -15.28
CA LEU A 9 5.85 4.71 -15.54
C LEU A 9 6.93 3.79 -14.95
N PRO A 10 8.17 3.80 -15.48
CA PRO A 10 9.22 2.84 -15.12
C PRO A 10 9.93 3.22 -13.80
N ILE A 11 9.18 3.31 -12.71
CA ILE A 11 9.70 3.59 -11.36
C ILE A 11 9.57 2.31 -10.53
N ARG A 12 10.55 1.97 -9.70
CA ARG A 12 10.43 0.88 -8.71
C ARG A 12 10.89 1.39 -7.35
N ALA A 13 10.28 0.89 -6.29
CA ALA A 13 10.74 1.15 -4.93
C ALA A 13 12.01 0.33 -4.65
N ASP A 14 13.00 0.94 -4.02
CA ASP A 14 14.26 0.26 -3.65
C ASP A 14 14.08 -0.80 -2.55
N PHE A 15 13.03 -0.67 -1.72
CA PHE A 15 12.69 -1.62 -0.66
C PHE A 15 11.17 -1.84 -0.58
N VAL A 16 10.72 -3.08 -0.40
CA VAL A 16 9.29 -3.44 -0.30
C VAL A 16 9.06 -4.31 0.94
N GLY A 17 8.15 -3.89 1.82
CA GLY A 17 7.84 -4.60 3.06
C GLY A 17 6.82 -5.74 2.88
N LYS A 18 5.77 -5.52 2.09
CA LYS A 18 4.76 -6.54 1.75
C LYS A 18 4.13 -6.22 0.39
N ASN A 19 4.11 -7.21 -0.49
CA ASN A 19 3.41 -7.13 -1.77
C ASN A 19 1.97 -7.62 -1.59
N ILE A 20 0.99 -6.78 -1.91
CA ILE A 20 -0.43 -7.13 -1.84
C ILE A 20 -1.02 -6.88 -3.24
N PRO A 21 -1.40 -7.94 -3.99
CA PRO A 21 -2.08 -7.77 -5.25
C PRO A 21 -3.50 -7.26 -4.98
N THR A 22 -3.81 -6.05 -5.44
CA THR A 22 -5.16 -5.47 -5.40
C THR A 22 -5.71 -5.33 -6.81
N ALA A 23 -7.02 -5.51 -6.97
CA ALA A 23 -7.71 -5.17 -8.20
C ALA A 23 -7.61 -3.65 -8.47
N ARG A 24 -7.80 -3.21 -9.72
CA ARG A 24 -7.67 -1.80 -10.12
C ARG A 24 -8.66 -0.87 -9.39
N GLU A 25 -9.77 -1.43 -8.94
CA GLU A 25 -10.88 -0.75 -8.28
C GLU A 25 -10.78 -0.78 -6.74
N GLU A 26 -9.88 -1.59 -6.19
CA GLU A 26 -9.69 -1.70 -4.74
C GLU A 26 -8.77 -0.59 -4.21
N ALA A 27 -9.16 0.01 -3.09
CA ALA A 27 -8.39 1.06 -2.41
C ALA A 27 -7.63 0.49 -1.21
N VAL A 28 -6.35 0.83 -1.08
CA VAL A 28 -5.54 0.45 0.08
C VAL A 28 -5.38 1.64 1.00
N SER A 29 -5.91 1.51 2.22
CA SER A 29 -5.77 2.49 3.30
C SER A 29 -4.73 2.01 4.31
N VAL A 30 -3.74 2.84 4.62
CA VAL A 30 -2.68 2.56 5.61
C VAL A 30 -2.87 3.49 6.79
N TYR A 31 -2.93 2.93 7.98
CA TYR A 31 -3.04 3.64 9.26
C TYR A 31 -1.74 3.47 10.05
N LEU A 32 -1.23 4.56 10.61
CA LEU A 32 -0.02 4.60 11.43
C LEU A 32 -0.38 5.04 12.85
N ASP A 33 0.20 4.41 13.89
CA ASP A 33 -0.13 4.74 15.28
C ASP A 33 0.12 6.21 15.62
N GLU A 34 1.16 6.80 15.05
CA GLU A 34 1.58 8.18 15.31
C GLU A 34 0.58 9.23 14.79
N ILE A 35 -0.24 8.87 13.80
CA ILE A 35 -1.19 9.77 13.13
C ILE A 35 -2.62 9.37 13.43
N ASP A 36 -2.90 8.06 13.43
CA ASP A 36 -4.24 7.49 13.44
C ASP A 36 -4.58 6.76 14.75
N SER A 37 -3.66 6.71 15.71
CA SER A 37 -3.80 5.95 16.98
C SER A 37 -4.14 4.47 16.78
N ARG A 38 -3.85 3.95 15.59
CA ARG A 38 -3.97 2.53 15.22
C ARG A 38 -3.00 2.17 14.12
N ASN A 39 -2.45 0.95 14.18
CA ASN A 39 -1.56 0.41 13.17
C ASN A 39 -2.28 -0.67 12.34
N ALA A 40 -2.66 -0.34 11.10
CA ALA A 40 -3.42 -1.25 10.25
C ALA A 40 -3.25 -0.98 8.76
N VAL A 41 -3.42 -2.02 7.94
CA VAL A 41 -3.54 -1.91 6.48
C VAL A 41 -4.87 -2.55 6.08
N VAL A 42 -5.73 -1.78 5.43
CA VAL A 42 -7.10 -2.18 5.05
C VAL A 42 -7.26 -2.09 3.54
N ILE A 43 -8.02 -3.04 2.98
CA ILE A 43 -8.40 -3.09 1.56
C ILE A 43 -9.91 -2.86 1.49
N GLU A 44 -10.35 -1.90 0.69
CA GLU A 44 -11.76 -1.59 0.37
C GLU A 44 -12.11 -1.97 -1.06
#